data_AF-A0A7S3T5Z4-F1
#
_entry.id   AF-A0A7S3T5Z4-F1
#
_cell.length_a   1.000
_cell.length_b   1.000
_cell.length_c   1.000
_cell.angle_alpha   90.00
_cell.angle_beta   90.00
_cell.angle_gamma   90.00
#
_symmetry.space_group_name_H-M   'P 1'
#
loop_
_entity.id
_entity.type
_entity.pdbx_description
1 polymer ?
#
loop_
_entity_poly.entity_id
_entity_poly.type
_entity_poly.pdbx_seq_one_letter_code
_entity_poly.pdbx_strand_id
1 'polypeptide(L)'
;KSCSKQPQGIREITLCGTRPPKQKDAMEAIRAMCDKGQDMMHDIAHSIEEKAHEAVGGLLEPKLEKAVDETLKWLGPETGERAVEKMIEKFPVLKKKFGPVQDRAREAAVNAVMSLKDDIMDFVHDVIYDPTAGFKKVGTMLLRACRKAAVESVQALKDMIPDLCEACCTKKGDTTDVVTQVFER
;
A
#
# COMPACT_ATOMS: atom_id res chain seq x y z
N LYS A 1 -19.52 -25.95 49.69
CA LYS A 1 -18.18 -25.39 49.42
C LYS A 1 -18.22 -24.74 48.05
N SER A 2 -18.55 -23.46 48.01
CA SER A 2 -18.59 -22.63 46.81
C SER A 2 -17.17 -22.31 46.35
N CYS A 3 -16.90 -22.41 45.04
CA CYS A 3 -15.72 -21.82 44.44
C CYS A 3 -16.15 -21.03 43.21
N SER A 4 -16.39 -19.75 43.45
CA SER A 4 -16.50 -18.68 42.48
C SER A 4 -15.13 -18.38 41.88
N LYS A 5 -15.01 -18.36 40.55
CA LYS A 5 -13.95 -17.63 39.85
C LYS A 5 -14.54 -16.94 38.63
N GLN A 6 -14.73 -15.63 38.76
CA GLN A 6 -14.93 -14.70 37.66
C GLN A 6 -13.64 -14.62 36.82
N PRO A 7 -13.69 -14.72 35.49
CA PRO A 7 -12.59 -14.26 34.65
C PRO A 7 -12.62 -12.74 34.51
N GLN A 8 -11.43 -12.17 34.65
CA GLN A 8 -11.13 -10.75 34.72
C GLN A 8 -11.44 -10.03 33.41
N GLY A 9 -11.89 -8.78 33.56
CA GLY A 9 -12.29 -7.90 32.48
C GLY A 9 -11.20 -7.70 31.42
N ILE A 10 -11.61 -7.90 30.18
CA ILE A 10 -10.87 -7.47 28.99
C ILE A 10 -10.95 -5.94 28.99
N ARG A 11 -9.84 -5.29 29.31
CA ARG A 11 -9.71 -3.83 29.12
C ARG A 11 -9.70 -3.58 27.62
N GLU A 12 -10.74 -2.92 27.12
CA GLU A 12 -10.73 -2.29 25.79
C GLU A 12 -9.56 -1.32 25.74
N ILE A 13 -8.53 -1.69 24.98
CA ILE A 13 -7.47 -0.76 24.61
C ILE A 13 -8.04 0.06 23.45
N THR A 14 -8.71 1.15 23.79
CA THR A 14 -9.14 2.16 22.82
C THR A 14 -7.90 2.86 22.30
N LEU A 15 -7.28 2.31 21.26
CA LEU A 15 -6.26 2.99 20.46
C LEU A 15 -6.96 4.14 19.72
N CYS A 16 -6.98 5.31 20.34
CA CYS A 16 -7.20 6.60 19.69
C CYS A 16 -6.02 6.90 18.76
N GLY A 17 -5.89 6.13 17.68
CA GLY A 17 -5.11 6.53 16.52
C GLY A 17 -5.98 7.44 15.67
N THR A 18 -5.54 8.68 15.45
CA THR A 18 -6.03 9.51 14.34
C THR A 18 -6.08 8.64 13.09
N ARG A 19 -7.30 8.32 12.63
CA ARG A 19 -7.53 7.47 11.47
C ARG A 19 -6.74 8.09 10.31
N PRO A 20 -5.76 7.39 9.71
CA PRO A 20 -5.01 7.95 8.59
C PRO A 20 -5.99 8.38 7.48
N PRO A 21 -5.62 9.40 6.68
CA PRO A 21 -6.46 9.89 5.60
C PRO A 21 -6.94 8.69 4.77
N LYS A 22 -8.25 8.64 4.51
CA LYS A 22 -8.90 7.47 3.91
C LYS A 22 -8.22 7.24 2.57
N GLN A 23 -8.00 5.99 2.16
CA GLN A 23 -7.50 5.57 0.82
C GLN A 23 -7.91 6.45 -0.37
N LYS A 24 -9.14 7.00 -0.33
CA LYS A 24 -9.63 7.94 -1.32
C LYS A 24 -8.71 9.14 -1.41
N ASP A 25 -8.41 9.77 -0.28
CA ASP A 25 -7.57 10.95 -0.16
C ASP A 25 -6.16 10.72 -0.72
N ALA A 26 -5.56 9.53 -0.56
CA ALA A 26 -4.24 9.21 -1.11
C ALA A 26 -4.28 8.91 -2.62
N MET A 27 -5.24 8.10 -3.09
CA MET A 27 -5.44 7.90 -4.54
C MET A 27 -5.88 9.17 -5.25
N GLU A 28 -6.66 10.01 -4.57
CA GLU A 28 -7.12 11.32 -5.02
C GLU A 28 -5.99 12.33 -4.96
N ALA A 29 -5.06 12.23 -4.01
CA ALA A 29 -3.81 13.00 -4.02
C ALA A 29 -2.89 12.58 -5.18
N ILE A 30 -2.74 11.27 -5.44
CA ILE A 30 -1.98 10.78 -6.60
C ILE A 30 -2.64 11.24 -7.90
N ARG A 31 -3.97 11.09 -8.03
CA ARG A 31 -4.72 11.60 -9.19
C ARG A 31 -4.58 13.11 -9.32
N ALA A 32 -4.77 13.87 -8.24
CA ALA A 32 -4.61 15.32 -8.25
C ALA A 32 -3.19 15.76 -8.59
N MET A 33 -2.17 14.98 -8.23
CA MET A 33 -0.79 15.22 -8.67
C MET A 33 -0.61 14.90 -10.16
N CYS A 34 -1.22 13.83 -10.67
CA CYS A 34 -1.24 13.53 -12.10
C CYS A 34 -1.98 14.61 -12.90
N ASP A 35 -3.17 15.02 -12.46
CA ASP A 35 -4.01 16.03 -13.11
C ASP A 35 -3.29 17.39 -13.10
N LYS A 36 -2.78 17.84 -11.94
CA LYS A 36 -1.98 19.08 -11.87
C LYS A 36 -0.69 19.01 -12.67
N GLY A 37 -0.04 17.84 -12.70
CA GLY A 37 1.16 17.61 -13.50
C GLY A 37 0.86 17.72 -14.99
N GLN A 38 -0.28 17.19 -15.44
CA GLN A 38 -0.75 17.32 -16.81
C GLN A 38 -1.13 18.78 -17.15
N ASP A 39 -1.87 19.47 -16.29
CA ASP A 39 -2.28 20.87 -16.51
C ASP A 39 -1.08 21.80 -16.57
N MET A 40 -0.13 21.69 -15.62
CA MET A 40 1.11 22.47 -15.65
C MET A 40 1.90 22.22 -16.93
N MET A 41 1.94 20.99 -17.41
CA MET A 41 2.67 20.68 -18.64
C MET A 41 1.94 21.10 -19.90
N HIS A 42 0.61 21.13 -19.87
CA HIS A 42 -0.18 21.67 -20.96
C HIS A 42 0.04 23.19 -21.11
N ASP A 43 0.12 23.93 -19.99
CA ASP A 43 0.40 25.37 -19.99
C ASP A 43 1.85 25.71 -20.41
N ILE A 44 2.81 24.87 -20.03
CA ILE A 44 4.24 25.02 -20.39
C ILE A 44 4.49 24.63 -21.85
N ALA A 45 3.87 23.54 -22.33
CA ALA A 45 3.98 23.08 -23.71
C ALA A 45 3.43 24.11 -24.71
N HIS A 46 2.43 24.91 -24.31
CA HIS A 46 1.92 26.00 -25.13
C HIS A 46 2.78 27.27 -25.12
N SER A 47 3.72 27.40 -24.18
CA SER A 47 4.43 28.67 -23.97
C SER A 47 5.89 28.70 -24.39
N ILE A 48 6.62 27.57 -24.47
CA ILE A 48 8.08 27.63 -24.68
C ILE A 48 8.64 26.47 -25.53
N GLU A 49 9.18 26.82 -26.70
CA GLU A 49 10.06 26.00 -27.54
C GLU A 49 11.39 25.65 -26.81
N GLU A 50 11.73 24.36 -26.80
CA GLU A 50 13.01 23.66 -26.48
C GLU A 50 13.80 24.02 -25.21
N LYS A 51 13.93 25.28 -24.79
CA LYS A 51 14.77 25.69 -23.65
C LYS A 51 14.09 25.58 -22.28
N ALA A 52 12.77 25.42 -22.24
CA ALA A 52 12.05 25.21 -20.98
C ALA A 52 12.18 23.79 -20.44
N HIS A 53 12.40 22.79 -21.29
CA HIS A 53 12.45 21.39 -20.86
C HIS A 53 13.59 21.12 -19.86
N GLU A 54 14.78 21.68 -20.07
CA GLU A 54 15.90 21.54 -19.11
C GLU A 54 15.65 22.30 -17.79
N ALA A 55 15.12 23.53 -17.86
CA ALA A 55 14.91 24.35 -16.67
C ALA A 55 13.75 23.85 -15.80
N VAL A 56 12.69 23.32 -16.41
CA VAL A 56 11.52 22.78 -15.72
C VAL A 56 11.80 21.37 -15.18
N GLY A 57 12.56 20.55 -15.93
CA GLY A 57 12.97 19.21 -15.52
C GLY A 57 13.65 19.19 -14.15
N GLY A 58 14.68 20.01 -13.96
CA GLY A 58 15.44 20.06 -12.70
C GLY A 58 14.66 20.56 -11.48
N LEU A 59 13.53 21.26 -11.67
CA LEU A 59 12.65 21.72 -10.58
C LEU A 59 11.54 20.72 -10.26
N LEU A 60 11.09 19.94 -11.25
CA LEU A 60 10.03 18.94 -11.11
C LEU A 60 10.56 17.63 -10.55
N GLU A 61 11.72 17.18 -11.01
CA GLU A 61 12.36 15.92 -10.62
C GLU A 61 12.44 15.73 -9.09
N PRO A 62 13.07 16.62 -8.30
CA PRO A 62 13.19 16.41 -6.85
C PRO A 62 11.83 16.46 -6.13
N LYS A 63 10.85 17.19 -6.66
CA LYS A 63 9.49 17.21 -6.10
C LYS A 63 8.75 15.92 -6.40
N LEU A 64 8.90 15.40 -7.61
CA LEU A 64 8.26 14.16 -8.04
C LEU A 64 8.87 12.96 -7.34
N GLU A 65 10.19 12.86 -7.26
CA GLU A 65 10.89 11.84 -6.47
C GLU A 65 10.42 11.83 -5.02
N LYS A 66 10.36 13.01 -4.39
CA LYS A 66 9.87 13.13 -3.01
C LYS A 66 8.41 12.68 -2.88
N ALA A 67 7.54 13.08 -3.81
CA ALA A 67 6.13 12.69 -3.80
C ALA A 67 5.96 11.17 -3.97
N VAL A 68 6.73 10.55 -4.87
CA VAL A 68 6.75 9.10 -5.07
C VAL A 68 7.27 8.40 -3.82
N ASP A 69 8.38 8.85 -3.23
CA ASP A 69 8.94 8.25 -2.02
C ASP A 69 7.98 8.31 -0.83
N GLU A 70 7.33 9.46 -0.61
CA GLU A 70 6.28 9.62 0.41
C GLU A 70 5.08 8.69 0.14
N THR A 71 4.67 8.57 -1.12
CA THR A 71 3.58 7.67 -1.53
C THR A 71 3.95 6.21 -1.23
N LEU A 72 5.15 5.76 -1.57
CA LEU A 72 5.62 4.40 -1.31
C LEU A 72 5.71 4.10 0.19
N LYS A 73 6.22 5.06 0.98
CA LYS A 73 6.29 4.96 2.45
C LYS A 73 4.92 4.85 3.10
N TRP A 74 3.92 5.53 2.55
CA TRP A 74 2.54 5.46 3.02
C TRP A 74 1.84 4.17 2.56
N LEU A 75 2.08 3.76 1.32
CA LEU A 75 1.40 2.64 0.68
C LEU A 75 1.72 1.29 1.34
N GLY A 76 2.97 1.07 1.71
CA GLY A 76 3.40 -0.18 2.36
C GLY A 76 2.58 -0.49 3.62
N PRO A 77 2.63 0.38 4.64
CA PRO A 77 1.90 0.13 5.88
C PRO A 77 0.38 0.01 5.70
N GLU A 78 -0.23 0.91 4.93
CA GLU A 78 -1.67 0.91 4.67
C GLU A 78 -2.13 -0.39 4.00
N THR A 79 -1.36 -0.90 3.04
CA THR A 79 -1.68 -2.16 2.35
C THR A 79 -1.58 -3.35 3.31
N GLY A 80 -0.55 -3.37 4.16
CA GLY A 80 -0.38 -4.41 5.18
C GLY A 80 -1.53 -4.44 6.19
N GLU A 81 -1.97 -3.28 6.68
CA GLU A 81 -3.09 -3.17 7.62
C GLU A 81 -4.40 -3.69 7.01
N ARG A 82 -4.70 -3.36 5.75
CA ARG A 82 -5.88 -3.88 5.04
C ARG A 82 -5.84 -5.39 4.84
N ALA A 83 -4.66 -5.91 4.47
CA ALA A 83 -4.48 -7.34 4.32
C ALA A 83 -4.78 -8.07 5.64
N VAL A 84 -4.37 -7.49 6.77
CA VAL A 84 -4.67 -8.02 8.11
C VAL A 84 -6.16 -8.01 8.41
N GLU A 85 -6.85 -6.89 8.15
CA GLU A 85 -8.30 -6.77 8.35
C GLU A 85 -9.05 -7.87 7.58
N LYS A 86 -8.78 -8.01 6.28
CA LYS A 86 -9.42 -9.01 5.42
C LYS A 86 -9.03 -10.44 5.76
N MET A 87 -7.77 -10.69 6.11
CA MET A 87 -7.34 -12.01 6.58
C MET A 87 -7.98 -12.38 7.91
N ILE A 88 -8.23 -11.43 8.80
CA ILE A 88 -8.90 -11.66 10.09
C ILE A 88 -10.40 -11.93 9.92
N GLU A 89 -11.06 -11.21 9.00
CA GLU A 89 -12.45 -11.48 8.63
C GLU A 89 -12.60 -12.93 8.15
N LYS A 90 -11.68 -13.40 7.30
CA LYS A 90 -11.68 -14.77 6.77
C LYS A 90 -11.18 -15.83 7.77
N PHE A 91 -10.18 -15.50 8.59
CA PHE A 91 -9.54 -16.40 9.55
C PHE A 91 -9.50 -15.80 10.96
N PRO A 92 -10.60 -15.92 11.74
CA PRO A 92 -10.69 -15.32 13.08
C PRO A 92 -9.63 -15.81 14.08
N VAL A 93 -8.97 -16.94 13.82
CA VAL A 93 -7.85 -17.46 14.63
C VAL A 93 -6.70 -16.44 14.74
N LEU A 94 -6.51 -15.59 13.73
CA LEU A 94 -5.49 -14.55 13.71
C LEU A 94 -5.77 -13.43 14.72
N LYS A 95 -7.04 -13.21 15.15
CA LYS A 95 -7.40 -12.19 16.15
C LYS A 95 -6.65 -12.35 17.48
N LYS A 96 -6.33 -13.60 17.85
CA LYS A 96 -5.61 -13.90 19.10
C LYS A 96 -4.16 -13.40 19.09
N LYS A 97 -3.60 -13.14 17.91
CA LYS A 97 -2.22 -12.70 17.69
C LYS A 97 -2.16 -11.39 16.89
N PHE A 98 -3.12 -10.50 17.10
CA PHE A 98 -3.30 -9.30 16.26
C PHE A 98 -2.01 -8.48 16.09
N GLY A 99 -1.29 -8.17 17.19
CA GLY A 99 -0.05 -7.39 17.12
C GLY A 99 1.00 -8.00 16.20
N PRO A 100 1.51 -9.22 16.48
CA PRO A 100 2.49 -9.89 15.62
C PRO A 100 2.02 -10.13 14.18
N VAL A 101 0.72 -10.34 13.98
CA VAL A 101 0.09 -10.48 12.64
C VAL A 101 0.16 -9.16 11.88
N GLN A 102 -0.17 -8.05 12.55
CA GLN A 102 -0.13 -6.72 11.96
C GLN A 102 1.29 -6.30 11.59
N ASP A 103 2.25 -6.47 12.51
CA ASP A 103 3.64 -6.11 12.29
C ASP A 103 4.25 -6.88 11.11
N ARG A 104 4.01 -8.20 11.05
CA ARG A 104 4.52 -9.05 9.96
C ARG A 104 3.92 -8.69 8.60
N ALA A 105 2.62 -8.43 8.53
CA ALA A 105 1.99 -8.03 7.28
C ALA A 105 2.45 -6.65 6.81
N ARG A 106 2.62 -5.70 7.74
CA ARG A 106 3.14 -4.36 7.49
C ARG A 106 4.57 -4.41 6.95
N GLU A 107 5.44 -5.16 7.61
CA GLU A 107 6.82 -5.34 7.20
C GLU A 107 6.92 -5.98 5.81
N ALA A 108 6.14 -7.03 5.56
CA ALA A 108 6.07 -7.68 4.25
C ALA A 108 5.62 -6.71 3.14
N ALA A 109 4.58 -5.90 3.38
CA ALA A 109 4.15 -4.89 2.41
C ALA A 109 5.20 -3.80 2.20
N VAL A 110 5.81 -3.26 3.26
CA VAL A 110 6.85 -2.23 3.15
C VAL A 110 8.02 -2.75 2.32
N ASN A 111 8.51 -3.96 2.59
CA ASN A 111 9.59 -4.57 1.85
C ASN A 111 9.22 -4.78 0.37
N ALA A 112 7.99 -5.24 0.11
CA ALA A 112 7.48 -5.43 -1.24
C ALA A 112 7.41 -4.13 -2.04
N VAL A 113 6.89 -3.04 -1.44
CA VAL A 113 6.82 -1.72 -2.09
C VAL A 113 8.23 -1.16 -2.31
N MET A 114 9.08 -1.18 -1.29
CA MET A 114 10.44 -0.64 -1.36
C MET A 114 11.32 -1.41 -2.35
N SER A 115 11.07 -2.70 -2.57
CA SER A 115 11.78 -3.48 -3.60
C SER A 115 11.52 -3.02 -5.04
N LEU A 116 10.51 -2.17 -5.27
CA LEU A 116 10.20 -1.57 -6.56
C LEU A 116 10.55 -0.08 -6.62
N LYS A 117 11.10 0.48 -5.54
CA LYS A 117 11.39 1.91 -5.46
C LYS A 117 12.35 2.35 -6.55
N ASP A 118 13.46 1.63 -6.72
CA ASP A 118 14.50 1.98 -7.69
C ASP A 118 13.93 1.95 -9.12
N ASP A 119 13.20 0.88 -9.47
CA ASP A 119 12.50 0.80 -10.77
C ASP A 119 11.53 1.97 -10.99
N ILE A 120 10.83 2.44 -9.95
CA ILE A 120 9.91 3.57 -10.05
C ILE A 120 10.67 4.88 -10.25
N MET A 121 11.80 5.07 -9.54
CA MET A 121 12.63 6.27 -9.69
C MET A 121 13.26 6.36 -11.07
N ASP A 122 13.64 5.23 -11.68
CA ASP A 122 14.07 5.19 -13.08
C ASP A 122 13.01 5.79 -14.02
N PHE A 123 11.72 5.50 -13.78
CA PHE A 123 10.63 6.08 -14.55
C PHE A 123 10.30 7.54 -14.17
N VAL A 124 10.74 8.03 -13.01
CA VAL A 124 10.60 9.45 -12.65
C VAL A 124 11.51 10.29 -13.54
N HIS A 125 12.72 9.81 -13.85
CA HIS A 125 13.61 10.48 -14.80
C HIS A 125 13.00 10.52 -16.22
N ASP A 126 12.28 9.48 -16.65
CA ASP A 126 11.55 9.45 -17.93
C ASP A 126 10.50 10.57 -18.04
N VAL A 127 9.89 11.01 -16.92
CA VAL A 127 8.86 12.07 -16.90
C VAL A 127 9.42 13.41 -17.38
N ILE A 128 10.73 13.64 -17.21
CA ILE A 128 11.38 14.88 -17.66
C ILE A 128 11.43 14.95 -19.19
N TYR A 129 11.66 13.80 -19.84
CA TYR A 129 11.81 13.70 -21.29
C TYR A 129 10.47 13.54 -22.01
N ASP A 130 9.60 12.66 -21.49
CA ASP A 130 8.23 12.48 -21.96
C ASP A 130 7.29 12.39 -20.76
N PRO A 131 6.76 13.54 -20.32
CA PRO A 131 5.76 13.64 -19.27
C PRO A 131 4.61 12.65 -19.33
N THR A 132 4.04 12.49 -20.53
CA THR A 132 2.79 11.75 -20.73
C THR A 132 3.07 10.26 -20.61
N ALA A 133 4.14 9.78 -21.25
CA ALA A 133 4.55 8.39 -21.13
C ALA A 133 5.12 8.08 -19.73
N GLY A 134 5.95 8.98 -19.18
CA GLY A 134 6.59 8.84 -17.88
C GLY A 134 5.57 8.69 -16.75
N PHE A 135 4.59 9.60 -16.66
CA PHE A 135 3.56 9.51 -15.62
C PHE A 135 2.72 8.25 -15.73
N LYS A 136 2.41 7.82 -16.96
CA LYS A 136 1.70 6.56 -17.19
C LYS A 136 2.52 5.36 -16.69
N LYS A 137 3.83 5.35 -16.91
CA LYS A 137 4.73 4.29 -16.42
C LYS A 137 4.83 4.31 -14.89
N VAL A 138 5.08 5.47 -14.29
CA VAL A 138 5.14 5.66 -12.82
C VAL A 138 3.83 5.20 -12.18
N GLY A 139 2.68 5.65 -12.68
CA GLY A 139 1.37 5.24 -12.16
C GLY A 139 1.13 3.73 -12.28
N THR A 140 1.53 3.11 -13.41
CA THR A 140 1.44 1.66 -13.60
C THR A 140 2.31 0.90 -12.59
N MET A 141 3.52 1.40 -12.33
CA MET A 141 4.43 0.77 -11.38
C MET A 141 3.99 0.95 -9.93
N LEU A 142 3.40 2.09 -9.57
CA LEU A 142 2.77 2.30 -8.27
C LEU A 142 1.64 1.29 -8.05
N LEU A 143 0.74 1.11 -9.03
CA LEU A 143 -0.32 0.10 -8.95
C LEU A 143 0.24 -1.33 -8.84
N ARG A 144 1.34 -1.62 -9.55
CA ARG A 144 2.05 -2.90 -9.45
C ARG A 144 2.65 -3.08 -8.06
N ALA A 145 3.19 -2.03 -7.44
CA ALA A 145 3.70 -2.05 -6.08
C ALA A 145 2.59 -2.32 -5.06
N CYS A 146 1.41 -1.69 -5.21
CA CYS A 146 0.23 -2.01 -4.40
C CYS A 146 -0.10 -3.51 -4.51
N ARG A 147 -0.16 -4.03 -5.74
CA ARG A 147 -0.46 -5.45 -6.02
C ARG A 147 0.54 -6.39 -5.35
N LYS A 148 1.83 -6.12 -5.53
CA LYS A 148 2.90 -6.92 -4.92
C LYS A 148 2.81 -6.87 -3.40
N ALA A 149 2.59 -5.71 -2.81
CA ALA A 149 2.46 -5.54 -1.37
C ALA A 149 1.31 -6.35 -0.77
N ALA A 150 0.12 -6.33 -1.39
CA ALA A 150 -1.01 -7.12 -0.91
C ALA A 150 -0.73 -8.62 -0.99
N VAL A 151 -0.12 -9.10 -2.08
CA VAL A 151 0.25 -10.52 -2.24
C VAL A 151 1.24 -10.95 -1.18
N GLU A 152 2.31 -10.19 -0.98
CA GLU A 152 3.36 -10.50 0.01
C GLU A 152 2.83 -10.43 1.44
N SER A 153 1.98 -9.45 1.78
CA SER A 153 1.33 -9.41 3.10
C SER A 153 0.44 -10.62 3.34
N VAL A 154 -0.43 -10.96 2.39
CA VAL A 154 -1.32 -12.13 2.53
C VAL A 154 -0.51 -13.42 2.62
N GLN A 155 0.55 -13.55 1.83
CA GLN A 155 1.44 -14.71 1.88
C GLN A 155 2.15 -14.82 3.23
N ALA A 156 2.69 -13.72 3.76
CA ALA A 156 3.32 -13.69 5.07
C ALA A 156 2.35 -14.06 6.21
N LEU A 157 1.05 -13.74 6.05
CA LEU A 157 0.00 -14.10 7.00
C LEU A 157 -0.45 -15.55 6.91
N LYS A 158 -0.43 -16.16 5.72
CA LYS A 158 -0.73 -17.60 5.55
C LYS A 158 0.19 -18.48 6.39
N ASP A 159 1.45 -18.11 6.50
CA ASP A 159 2.45 -18.85 7.27
C ASP A 159 2.16 -18.84 8.78
N MET A 160 1.35 -17.88 9.25
CA MET A 160 0.94 -17.80 10.65
C MET A 160 -0.31 -18.61 10.97
N ILE A 161 -1.04 -19.06 9.96
CA ILE A 161 -2.21 -19.92 10.13
C ILE A 161 -1.69 -21.33 10.44
N PRO A 162 -1.96 -21.87 11.65
CA PRO A 162 -1.54 -23.23 11.97
C PRO A 162 -2.18 -24.19 10.97
N ASP A 163 -1.44 -25.23 10.56
CA ASP A 163 -1.98 -26.30 9.73
C ASP A 163 -3.05 -27.04 10.55
N LEU A 164 -4.29 -26.58 10.43
CA LEU A 164 -5.44 -27.19 11.06
C LEU A 164 -5.68 -28.51 10.33
N CYS A 165 -5.20 -29.59 10.96
CA CYS A 165 -5.46 -31.01 10.68
C CYS A 165 -6.04 -31.30 9.28
N GLU A 166 -5.21 -31.85 8.38
CA GLU A 166 -5.55 -32.24 7.00
C GLU A 166 -6.86 -33.04 6.88
N ALA A 167 -7.30 -33.69 7.96
CA ALA A 167 -8.49 -34.53 7.99
C ALA A 167 -9.82 -33.82 8.33
N CYS A 168 -9.82 -32.63 8.96
CA CYS A 168 -11.06 -32.11 9.56
C CYS A 168 -11.67 -30.87 8.92
N CYS A 169 -11.02 -29.71 8.82
CA CYS A 169 -11.74 -28.52 8.34
C CYS A 169 -10.79 -27.49 7.74
N THR A 170 -10.99 -27.18 6.46
CA THR A 170 -10.38 -26.06 5.72
C THR A 170 -8.89 -26.28 5.38
N LYS A 171 -8.62 -26.85 4.21
CA LYS A 171 -7.33 -26.64 3.52
C LYS A 171 -7.02 -25.14 3.57
N LYS A 172 -5.75 -24.75 3.78
CA LYS A 172 -5.29 -23.35 3.62
C LYS A 172 -5.92 -22.81 2.34
N GLY A 173 -7.03 -22.10 2.50
CA GLY A 173 -7.96 -21.86 1.40
C GLY A 173 -7.28 -20.98 0.38
N ASP A 174 -7.82 -20.96 -0.84
CA ASP A 174 -7.41 -19.93 -1.79
C ASP A 174 -7.62 -18.55 -1.13
N THR A 175 -6.55 -17.76 -1.03
CA THR A 175 -6.57 -16.39 -0.50
C THR A 175 -6.54 -15.37 -1.63
N THR A 176 -6.69 -15.80 -2.88
CA THR A 176 -6.73 -14.90 -4.04
C THR A 176 -7.90 -13.92 -3.93
N ASP A 177 -8.99 -14.35 -3.30
CA ASP A 177 -10.12 -13.48 -2.93
C ASP A 177 -9.72 -12.39 -1.95
N VAL A 178 -8.89 -12.70 -0.94
CA VAL A 178 -8.41 -11.71 0.04
C VAL A 178 -7.52 -10.69 -0.65
N VAL A 179 -6.60 -11.13 -1.53
CA VAL A 179 -5.78 -10.22 -2.32
C VAL A 179 -6.68 -9.30 -3.14
N THR A 180 -7.71 -9.83 -3.80
CA THR A 180 -8.66 -9.05 -4.61
C THR A 180 -9.44 -8.05 -3.74
N GLN A 181 -9.92 -8.45 -2.56
CA GLN A 181 -10.63 -7.58 -1.61
C GLN A 181 -9.75 -6.50 -0.97
N VAL A 182 -8.43 -6.64 -0.98
CA VAL A 182 -7.53 -5.55 -0.58
C VAL A 182 -7.53 -4.43 -1.63
N PHE A 183 -7.81 -4.77 -2.91
CA PHE A 183 -7.94 -3.81 -4.01
C PHE A 183 -9.37 -3.29 -4.20
N GLU A 184 -10.35 -4.18 -4.09
CA GLU A 184 -11.76 -3.87 -4.32
C GLU A 184 -12.39 -3.37 -3.02
N ARG A 185 -12.87 -2.14 -3.08
CA ARG A 185 -13.41 -1.40 -1.94
C ARG A 185 -14.85 -1.78 -1.63
#